data_AF-A0A1X2CG94-F1
#
_entry.id   AF-A0A1X2CG94-F1
#
_cell.length_a   1.000
_cell.length_b   1.000
_cell.length_c   1.000
_cell.angle_alpha   90.00
_cell.angle_beta   90.00
_cell.angle_gamma   90.00
#
_symmetry.space_group_name_H-M   'P 1'
#
loop_
_entity.id
_entity.type
_entity.pdbx_description
1 polymer ?
#
loop_
_entity_poly.entity_id
_entity_poly.type
_entity_poly.pdbx_seq_one_letter_code
_entity_poly.pdbx_strand_id
1 'polypeptide(L)'
;MSDGSSGSGAGADDFAADAIIVGAGLSGMVAACELVDRGLRVLILDQENRANLGGQAYWSFGGLFFVDSPEQRRMGIRDSHELALQDWLGTAAFDRPEDYWPQQWAHAYVDFAAGEKRSWLRARGLKIFPLVGWAERGGYDAQGHGNSVPRFHITWGTGPALVEIFARQLRNRPNVRFAHRHQVDRLIVEGDAVTGVRGTILEPADAPRGAPSSRKTVGEFEFRASAVLVTSGGIGGNHDLVRKNWPKRMGRVPKQLLSGVPAHVDGRMIGISQRAGARVINPDRMWHYTEGITNYDPIWPSHGIRIIPGPSSLWLDAAGNRLPVPLYPGFDTLGTLEYITQSGYDYTWFVLNAKIIEKEFALSGQEQNPDLTGQSIRELVRSRARSGPPGPVQAFIDKGVDFVSANTLGELVDGMNELPDVLPLDYGTVEAAVTARDREVANKFSKDGQITAIRAARTYLGDRFGRVVAPHRLLDPKAGPLIAVKLHILTRKTLGGIETDLEGRVLKSDGTPLTGLYAAGEVAGFGGGGVHGYRALEGTFLGGCIFSGRAAGRGAAQDII
;
A
#
# COMPACT_ATOMS: atom_id res chain seq x y z
N MET A 1 29.36 34.45 -17.08
CA MET A 1 28.50 35.64 -16.96
C MET A 1 27.32 35.23 -16.11
N SER A 2 27.18 35.93 -14.99
CA SER A 2 26.12 35.80 -14.00
C SER A 2 24.77 36.14 -14.62
N ASP A 3 23.78 35.26 -14.45
CA ASP A 3 22.38 35.68 -14.55
C ASP A 3 21.75 35.48 -13.17
N GLY A 4 21.87 36.55 -12.37
CA GLY A 4 21.10 36.75 -11.17
C GLY A 4 19.74 37.30 -11.56
N SER A 5 18.71 36.48 -11.44
CA SER A 5 17.36 36.98 -11.16
C SER A 5 16.83 36.22 -9.95
N SER A 6 17.13 36.76 -8.77
CA SER A 6 16.41 36.48 -7.54
C SER A 6 14.95 36.91 -7.73
N GLY A 7 14.12 36.02 -8.25
CA GLY A 7 12.67 36.14 -8.16
C GLY A 7 12.28 35.98 -6.70
N SER A 8 12.12 37.09 -5.99
CA SER A 8 11.40 37.16 -4.73
C SER A 8 9.94 36.79 -4.99
N GLY A 9 9.64 35.49 -5.01
CA GLY A 9 8.28 35.00 -5.05
C GLY A 9 7.60 35.38 -3.74
N ALA A 10 6.49 36.11 -3.81
CA ALA A 10 5.60 36.39 -2.68
C ALA A 10 5.47 35.14 -1.80
N GLY A 11 5.67 35.29 -0.49
CA GLY A 11 5.73 34.18 0.46
C GLY A 11 4.41 33.40 0.53
N ALA A 12 4.41 32.26 1.22
CA ALA A 12 3.14 31.58 1.53
C ALA A 12 2.21 32.49 2.35
N ASP A 13 2.79 33.40 3.16
CA ASP A 13 2.09 34.35 4.01
C ASP A 13 1.25 35.39 3.25
N ASP A 14 1.60 35.68 1.99
CA ASP A 14 0.85 36.63 1.15
C ASP A 14 -0.24 35.96 0.30
N PHE A 15 -0.39 34.63 0.40
CA PHE A 15 -1.31 33.86 -0.42
C PHE A 15 -2.66 33.65 0.29
N ALA A 16 -3.64 34.48 -0.05
CA ALA A 16 -5.02 34.27 0.39
C ALA A 16 -5.61 33.03 -0.29
N ALA A 17 -5.79 31.95 0.47
CA ALA A 17 -6.33 30.69 -0.02
C ALA A 17 -7.81 30.54 0.33
N ASP A 18 -8.58 29.92 -0.57
CA ASP A 18 -9.97 29.54 -0.31
C ASP A 18 -10.01 28.18 0.40
N ALA A 19 -9.02 27.32 0.13
CA ALA A 19 -8.83 26.03 0.80
C ALA A 19 -7.36 25.74 1.13
N ILE A 20 -7.12 25.10 2.28
CA ILE A 20 -5.82 24.60 2.73
C ILE A 20 -5.82 23.08 2.68
N ILE A 21 -4.80 22.49 2.08
CA ILE A 21 -4.58 21.03 2.05
C ILE A 21 -3.34 20.69 2.88
N VAL A 22 -3.53 19.84 3.89
CA VAL A 22 -2.44 19.34 4.74
C VAL A 22 -1.97 17.98 4.23
N GLY A 23 -0.82 17.97 3.58
CA GLY A 23 -0.20 16.80 2.95
C GLY A 23 -0.19 16.88 1.43
N ALA A 24 0.99 16.85 0.81
CA ALA A 24 1.17 16.84 -0.64
C ALA A 24 1.23 15.40 -1.20
N GLY A 25 0.46 14.48 -0.60
CA GLY A 25 0.27 13.11 -1.07
C GLY A 25 -0.72 13.02 -2.25
N LEU A 26 -0.96 11.80 -2.75
CA LEU A 26 -1.89 11.58 -3.87
C LEU A 26 -3.31 12.13 -3.60
N SER A 27 -3.89 11.85 -2.43
CA SER A 27 -5.22 12.37 -2.07
C SER A 27 -5.28 13.89 -2.06
N GLY A 28 -4.27 14.55 -1.49
CA GLY A 28 -4.18 16.02 -1.46
C GLY A 28 -4.07 16.60 -2.87
N MET A 29 -3.26 16.02 -3.74
CA MET A 29 -3.17 16.47 -5.14
C MET A 29 -4.47 16.24 -5.92
N VAL A 30 -5.18 15.12 -5.69
CA VAL A 30 -6.48 14.89 -6.34
C VAL A 30 -7.51 15.93 -5.88
N ALA A 31 -7.58 16.18 -4.57
CA ALA A 31 -8.48 17.18 -4.01
C ALA A 31 -8.16 18.58 -4.53
N ALA A 32 -6.87 18.94 -4.60
CA ALA A 32 -6.40 20.20 -5.17
C ALA A 32 -6.87 20.37 -6.63
N CYS A 33 -6.77 19.33 -7.46
CA CYS A 33 -7.25 19.40 -8.84
C CYS A 33 -8.75 19.71 -8.89
N GLU A 34 -9.57 19.05 -8.07
CA GLU A 34 -11.02 19.29 -8.07
C GLU A 34 -11.40 20.71 -7.61
N LEU A 35 -10.67 21.27 -6.64
CA LEU A 35 -10.85 22.65 -6.18
C LEU A 35 -10.42 23.67 -7.24
N VAL A 36 -9.23 23.45 -7.83
CA VAL A 36 -8.62 24.35 -8.81
C VAL A 36 -9.38 24.36 -10.14
N ASP A 37 -9.92 23.22 -10.56
CA ASP A 37 -10.77 23.11 -11.75
C ASP A 37 -12.06 23.94 -11.61
N ARG A 38 -12.44 24.30 -10.38
CA ARG A 38 -13.56 25.20 -10.04
C ARG A 38 -13.14 26.64 -9.75
N GLY A 39 -11.88 26.99 -10.02
CA GLY A 39 -11.36 28.35 -9.90
C GLY A 39 -10.89 28.76 -8.50
N LEU A 40 -10.95 27.86 -7.52
CA LEU A 40 -10.54 28.14 -6.14
C LEU A 40 -9.01 28.23 -5.99
N ARG A 41 -8.56 29.02 -5.02
CA ARG A 41 -7.14 29.18 -4.64
C ARG A 41 -6.79 28.19 -3.55
N VAL A 42 -5.73 27.40 -3.78
CA VAL A 42 -5.37 26.28 -2.90
C VAL A 42 -3.95 26.44 -2.37
N LEU A 43 -3.81 26.39 -1.05
CA LEU A 43 -2.52 26.30 -0.35
C LEU A 43 -2.28 24.86 0.10
N ILE A 44 -1.18 24.26 -0.38
CA ILE A 44 -0.81 22.87 -0.06
C ILE A 44 0.41 22.90 0.87
N LEU A 45 0.24 22.40 2.09
CA LEU A 45 1.28 22.35 3.11
C LEU A 45 1.87 20.94 3.20
N ASP A 46 3.19 20.84 3.32
CA ASP A 46 3.85 19.57 3.61
C ASP A 46 5.06 19.77 4.51
N GLN A 47 5.26 18.89 5.49
CA GLN A 47 6.44 18.93 6.35
C GLN A 47 7.72 18.53 5.60
N GLU A 48 7.60 17.74 4.54
CA GLU A 48 8.72 17.33 3.71
C GLU A 48 9.08 18.36 2.65
N ASN A 49 10.29 18.22 2.12
CA ASN A 49 10.76 19.04 1.01
C ASN A 49 10.03 18.69 -0.30
N ARG A 50 10.24 19.53 -1.33
CA ARG A 50 9.64 19.36 -2.66
C ARG A 50 9.91 17.99 -3.30
N ALA A 51 11.03 17.36 -2.95
CA ALA A 51 11.40 16.06 -3.49
C ALA A 51 10.48 14.95 -3.00
N ASN A 52 9.58 15.18 -2.05
CA ASN A 52 8.64 14.20 -1.52
C ASN A 52 7.21 14.32 -2.08
N LEU A 53 6.97 15.16 -3.09
CA LEU A 53 5.64 15.30 -3.73
C LEU A 53 5.05 13.94 -4.13
N GLY A 54 3.81 13.66 -3.71
CA GLY A 54 3.13 12.37 -3.84
C GLY A 54 3.24 11.47 -2.62
N GLY A 55 4.10 11.80 -1.66
CA GLY A 55 4.30 11.06 -0.41
C GLY A 55 4.49 9.57 -0.65
N GLN A 56 3.85 8.76 0.18
CA GLN A 56 3.88 7.30 0.05
C GLN A 56 3.32 6.73 -1.26
N ALA A 57 2.46 7.46 -1.98
CA ALA A 57 1.89 6.96 -3.23
C ALA A 57 2.93 6.91 -4.35
N TYR A 58 3.95 7.78 -4.29
CA TYR A 58 5.08 7.75 -5.20
C TYR A 58 5.80 6.41 -5.17
N TRP A 59 5.99 5.83 -3.98
CA TRP A 59 6.67 4.54 -3.78
C TRP A 59 5.85 3.33 -4.22
N SER A 60 4.58 3.52 -4.60
CA SER A 60 3.70 2.38 -4.91
C SER A 60 4.09 1.69 -6.22
N PHE A 61 3.82 0.38 -6.27
CA PHE A 61 3.84 -0.40 -7.52
C PHE A 61 2.76 0.05 -8.52
N GLY A 62 1.81 0.91 -8.12
CA GLY A 62 0.87 1.57 -9.03
C GLY A 62 -0.39 0.76 -9.37
N GLY A 63 -0.72 -0.22 -8.52
CA GLY A 63 -1.92 -1.06 -8.68
C GLY A 63 -3.23 -0.30 -8.44
N LEU A 64 -4.21 -0.53 -9.31
CA LEU A 64 -5.55 0.04 -9.28
C LEU A 64 -6.61 -1.05 -9.48
N PHE A 65 -7.60 -1.05 -8.60
CA PHE A 65 -8.79 -1.90 -8.70
C PHE A 65 -9.76 -1.34 -9.75
N PHE A 66 -10.11 -2.14 -10.76
CA PHE A 66 -11.16 -1.84 -11.73
C PHE A 66 -12.09 -3.05 -11.85
N VAL A 67 -13.33 -2.78 -12.22
CA VAL A 67 -14.39 -3.79 -12.39
C VAL A 67 -14.85 -3.77 -13.84
N ASP A 68 -15.00 -4.96 -14.44
CA ASP A 68 -15.40 -5.16 -15.84
C ASP A 68 -14.67 -4.23 -16.84
N SER A 69 -13.35 -4.09 -16.68
CA SER A 69 -12.55 -3.22 -17.53
C SER A 69 -12.38 -3.82 -18.95
N PRO A 70 -12.11 -2.99 -19.97
CA PRO A 70 -11.68 -3.47 -21.29
C PRO A 70 -10.46 -4.39 -21.25
N GLU A 71 -9.54 -4.16 -20.31
CA GLU A 71 -8.37 -5.00 -20.08
C GLU A 71 -8.76 -6.39 -19.55
N GLN A 72 -9.68 -6.47 -18.58
CA GLN A 72 -10.22 -7.73 -18.07
C GLN A 72 -10.91 -8.54 -19.17
N ARG A 73 -11.82 -7.90 -19.93
CA ARG A 73 -12.53 -8.55 -21.03
C ARG A 73 -11.60 -9.08 -22.11
N ARG A 74 -10.56 -8.31 -22.48
CA ARG A 74 -9.54 -8.75 -23.46
C ARG A 74 -8.78 -9.99 -22.98
N MET A 75 -8.65 -10.18 -21.67
CA MET A 75 -8.03 -11.35 -21.06
C MET A 75 -9.01 -12.49 -20.77
N GLY A 76 -10.26 -12.39 -21.22
CA GLY A 76 -11.29 -13.40 -21.01
C GLY A 76 -11.86 -13.44 -19.59
N ILE A 77 -11.57 -12.43 -18.76
CA ILE A 77 -12.13 -12.31 -17.40
C ILE A 77 -13.56 -11.79 -17.53
N ARG A 78 -14.50 -12.50 -16.92
CA ARG A 78 -15.90 -12.07 -16.76
C ARG A 78 -16.08 -11.53 -15.36
N ASP A 79 -16.40 -10.26 -15.27
CA ASP A 79 -16.54 -9.55 -14.00
C ASP A 79 -17.83 -8.72 -14.00
N SER A 80 -18.31 -8.32 -12.83
CA SER A 80 -19.47 -7.46 -12.69
C SER A 80 -19.41 -6.63 -11.41
N HIS A 81 -20.24 -5.59 -11.35
CA HIS A 81 -20.40 -4.76 -10.15
C HIS A 81 -20.80 -5.60 -8.93
N GLU A 82 -21.79 -6.48 -9.09
CA GLU A 82 -22.33 -7.33 -8.02
C GLU A 82 -21.28 -8.29 -7.48
N LEU A 83 -20.49 -8.91 -8.36
CA LEU A 83 -19.42 -9.81 -7.95
C LEU A 83 -18.32 -9.05 -7.20
N ALA A 84 -17.93 -7.88 -7.69
CA ALA A 84 -16.93 -7.04 -7.03
C ALA A 84 -17.40 -6.57 -5.66
N LEU A 85 -18.69 -6.24 -5.52
CA LEU A 85 -19.29 -5.84 -4.25
C LEU A 85 -19.38 -7.01 -3.27
N GLN A 86 -19.76 -8.21 -3.73
CA GLN A 86 -19.74 -9.42 -2.91
C GLN A 86 -18.35 -9.67 -2.33
N ASP A 87 -17.32 -9.65 -3.19
CA ASP A 87 -15.92 -9.87 -2.79
C ASP A 87 -15.46 -8.78 -1.80
N TRP A 88 -15.87 -7.52 -2.00
CA TRP A 88 -15.54 -6.42 -1.11
C TRP A 88 -16.17 -6.61 0.27
N LEU A 89 -17.48 -6.89 0.34
CA LEU A 89 -18.20 -7.02 1.60
C LEU A 89 -17.72 -8.26 2.38
N GLY A 90 -17.50 -9.38 1.70
CA GLY A 90 -16.94 -10.60 2.29
C GLY A 90 -15.52 -10.40 2.83
N THR A 91 -14.70 -9.63 2.11
CA THR A 91 -13.35 -9.25 2.54
C THR A 91 -13.37 -8.28 3.72
N ALA A 92 -14.20 -7.24 3.64
CA ALA A 92 -14.25 -6.20 4.66
C ALA A 92 -14.78 -6.73 6.00
N ALA A 93 -15.76 -7.65 5.94
CA ALA A 93 -16.38 -8.27 7.11
C ALA A 93 -16.84 -7.22 8.14
N PHE A 94 -17.56 -6.21 7.68
CA PHE A 94 -18.09 -5.15 8.54
C PHE A 94 -19.03 -5.72 9.61
N ASP A 95 -18.73 -5.45 10.87
CA ASP A 95 -19.42 -6.05 12.02
C ASP A 95 -19.64 -5.08 13.19
N ARG A 96 -19.20 -3.81 13.07
CA ARG A 96 -19.32 -2.82 14.15
C ARG A 96 -20.39 -1.77 13.84
N PRO A 97 -21.05 -1.19 14.86
CA PRO A 97 -21.97 -0.07 14.66
C PRO A 97 -21.33 1.14 13.97
N GLU A 98 -20.05 1.41 14.25
CA GLU A 98 -19.28 2.47 13.57
C GLU A 98 -18.97 2.18 12.09
N ASP A 99 -19.37 1.03 11.52
CA ASP A 99 -19.13 0.70 10.12
C ASP A 99 -20.15 1.27 9.12
N TYR A 100 -21.10 2.10 9.58
CA TYR A 100 -22.08 2.72 8.71
C TYR A 100 -21.43 3.46 7.53
N TRP A 101 -20.59 4.47 7.80
CA TRP A 101 -19.90 5.21 6.74
C TRP A 101 -18.88 4.37 5.98
N PRO A 102 -18.04 3.55 6.61
CA PRO A 102 -17.20 2.57 5.92
C PRO A 102 -17.93 1.75 4.85
N GLN A 103 -19.13 1.25 5.15
CA GLN A 103 -19.96 0.52 4.20
C GLN A 103 -20.43 1.42 3.04
N GLN A 104 -20.94 2.62 3.33
CA GLN A 104 -21.38 3.55 2.27
C GLN A 104 -20.23 3.88 1.30
N TRP A 105 -19.04 4.11 1.85
CA TRP A 105 -17.83 4.35 1.06
C TRP A 105 -17.43 3.14 0.22
N ALA A 106 -17.63 1.92 0.71
CA ALA A 106 -17.34 0.70 -0.03
C ALA A 106 -18.25 0.58 -1.26
N HIS A 107 -19.56 0.76 -1.09
CA HIS A 107 -20.52 0.79 -2.20
C HIS A 107 -20.15 1.85 -3.23
N ALA A 108 -19.96 3.10 -2.79
CA ALA A 108 -19.63 4.22 -3.67
C ALA A 108 -18.28 4.02 -4.41
N TYR A 109 -17.31 3.37 -3.76
CA TYR A 109 -16.04 3.05 -4.40
C TYR A 109 -16.19 1.98 -5.50
N VAL A 110 -16.99 0.94 -5.26
CA VAL A 110 -17.25 -0.10 -6.28
C VAL A 110 -18.02 0.49 -7.45
N ASP A 111 -19.02 1.34 -7.21
CA ASP A 111 -19.70 2.12 -8.26
C ASP A 111 -18.72 2.93 -9.11
N PHE A 112 -17.80 3.65 -8.45
CA PHE A 112 -16.76 4.42 -9.12
C PHE A 112 -15.83 3.51 -9.95
N ALA A 113 -15.41 2.38 -9.39
CA ALA A 113 -14.49 1.44 -10.02
C ALA A 113 -15.09 0.69 -11.22
N ALA A 114 -16.39 0.40 -11.19
CA ALA A 114 -17.16 -0.19 -12.29
C ALA A 114 -17.60 0.86 -13.34
N GLY A 115 -17.79 2.11 -12.91
CA GLY A 115 -18.22 3.20 -13.76
C GLY A 115 -17.06 4.08 -14.26
N GLU A 116 -17.09 5.35 -13.87
CA GLU A 116 -16.31 6.41 -14.52
C GLU A 116 -14.81 6.39 -14.21
N LYS A 117 -14.32 5.66 -13.20
CA LYS A 117 -12.92 5.75 -12.73
C LYS A 117 -11.92 5.62 -13.87
N ARG A 118 -12.13 4.65 -14.77
CA ARG A 118 -11.20 4.36 -15.87
C ARG A 118 -11.15 5.51 -16.87
N SER A 119 -12.30 5.99 -17.34
CA SER A 119 -12.36 7.10 -18.31
C SER A 119 -11.86 8.40 -17.69
N TRP A 120 -12.22 8.67 -16.44
CA TRP A 120 -11.82 9.87 -15.69
C TRP A 120 -10.29 9.93 -15.45
N LEU A 121 -9.65 8.80 -15.12
CA LEU A 121 -8.19 8.73 -15.00
C LEU A 121 -7.49 8.78 -16.36
N ARG A 122 -8.05 8.12 -17.39
CA ARG A 122 -7.49 8.15 -18.76
C ARG A 122 -7.50 9.55 -19.35
N ALA A 123 -8.56 10.34 -19.11
CA ALA A 123 -8.62 11.74 -19.52
C ALA A 123 -7.49 12.60 -18.91
N ARG A 124 -6.98 12.21 -17.74
CA ARG A 124 -5.85 12.85 -17.06
C ARG A 124 -4.50 12.28 -17.48
N GLY A 125 -4.46 11.29 -18.38
CA GLY A 125 -3.25 10.71 -18.94
C GLY A 125 -2.84 9.37 -18.34
N LEU A 126 -3.69 8.71 -17.55
CA LEU A 126 -3.39 7.36 -17.06
C LEU A 126 -3.18 6.39 -18.23
N LYS A 127 -2.08 5.64 -18.15
CA LYS A 127 -1.79 4.49 -19.00
C LYS A 127 -1.72 3.24 -18.11
N ILE A 128 -2.30 2.14 -18.57
CA ILE A 128 -2.38 0.88 -17.84
C ILE A 128 -1.56 -0.18 -18.57
N PHE A 129 -0.82 -0.99 -17.81
CA PHE A 129 -0.15 -2.16 -18.32
C PHE A 129 -1.19 -3.24 -18.69
N PRO A 130 -1.13 -3.87 -19.88
CA PRO A 130 -2.24 -4.70 -20.37
C PRO A 130 -2.53 -5.97 -19.55
N LEU A 131 -1.58 -6.45 -18.75
CA LEU A 131 -1.74 -7.64 -17.93
C LEU A 131 -2.47 -7.31 -16.62
N VAL A 132 -3.62 -7.94 -16.41
CA VAL A 132 -4.36 -7.85 -15.14
C VAL A 132 -3.76 -8.84 -14.15
N GLY A 133 -3.40 -8.36 -12.97
CA GLY A 133 -2.88 -9.19 -11.88
C GLY A 133 -4.00 -9.75 -11.01
N TRP A 134 -3.65 -10.85 -10.34
CA TRP A 134 -4.38 -11.40 -9.20
C TRP A 134 -3.34 -11.52 -8.11
N ALA A 135 -3.28 -10.57 -7.18
CA ALA A 135 -2.19 -10.53 -6.21
C ALA A 135 -2.51 -11.34 -4.95
N GLU A 136 -3.77 -11.32 -4.53
CA GLU A 136 -4.26 -12.05 -3.36
C GLU A 136 -5.53 -12.83 -3.73
N ARG A 137 -5.60 -14.11 -3.36
CA ARG A 137 -6.65 -15.04 -3.85
C ARG A 137 -7.75 -15.32 -2.86
N GLY A 138 -7.55 -15.04 -1.58
CA GLY A 138 -8.42 -15.60 -0.56
C GLY A 138 -8.11 -17.06 -0.31
N GLY A 139 -9.15 -17.91 -0.21
CA GLY A 139 -8.99 -19.35 0.02
C GLY A 139 -10.04 -19.96 0.95
N TYR A 140 -11.03 -19.15 1.33
CA TYR A 140 -12.19 -19.54 2.11
C TYR A 140 -13.37 -19.86 1.17
N ASP A 141 -14.60 -19.73 1.65
CA ASP A 141 -15.80 -19.84 0.82
C ASP A 141 -16.04 -18.60 -0.05
N ALA A 142 -17.10 -18.62 -0.86
CA ALA A 142 -17.45 -17.56 -1.80
C ALA A 142 -17.88 -16.23 -1.15
N GLN A 143 -18.13 -16.20 0.17
CA GLN A 143 -18.44 -15.00 0.94
C GLN A 143 -17.26 -14.55 1.80
N GLY A 144 -16.15 -15.29 1.79
CA GLY A 144 -14.95 -14.98 2.54
C GLY A 144 -14.05 -13.95 1.86
N HIS A 145 -12.85 -13.80 2.41
CA HIS A 145 -11.84 -12.90 1.86
C HIS A 145 -11.36 -13.34 0.47
N GLY A 146 -11.11 -12.36 -0.41
CA GLY A 146 -10.39 -12.51 -1.67
C GLY A 146 -11.17 -11.95 -2.87
N ASN A 147 -10.47 -11.67 -3.95
CA ASN A 147 -11.11 -11.40 -5.24
C ASN A 147 -11.49 -12.73 -5.92
N SER A 148 -12.73 -12.85 -6.38
CA SER A 148 -13.21 -13.99 -7.18
C SER A 148 -12.59 -14.03 -8.59
N VAL A 149 -12.15 -12.88 -9.12
CA VAL A 149 -11.49 -12.75 -10.41
C VAL A 149 -10.36 -11.70 -10.37
N PRO A 150 -9.37 -11.72 -11.29
CA PRO A 150 -8.31 -10.71 -11.32
C PRO A 150 -8.84 -9.29 -11.50
N ARG A 151 -8.49 -8.36 -10.60
CA ARG A 151 -8.85 -6.92 -10.65
C ARG A 151 -7.68 -5.95 -10.47
N PHE A 152 -6.45 -6.46 -10.35
CA PHE A 152 -5.27 -5.63 -10.09
C PHE A 152 -4.64 -5.07 -11.36
N HIS A 153 -4.89 -3.81 -11.68
CA HIS A 153 -4.35 -3.17 -12.89
C HIS A 153 -3.14 -2.32 -12.56
N ILE A 154 -2.01 -2.56 -13.23
CA ILE A 154 -0.77 -1.84 -12.96
C ILE A 154 -0.71 -0.57 -13.82
N THR A 155 -0.45 0.57 -13.19
CA THR A 155 -0.17 1.83 -13.90
C THR A 155 1.15 1.72 -14.66
N TRP A 156 1.17 2.09 -15.94
CA TRP A 156 2.40 2.19 -16.71
C TRP A 156 3.23 3.39 -16.23
N GLY A 157 4.38 3.12 -15.60
CA GLY A 157 5.14 4.11 -14.82
C GLY A 157 4.86 4.07 -13.31
N THR A 158 4.08 3.09 -12.83
CA THR A 158 3.84 2.79 -11.40
C THR A 158 3.32 3.99 -10.60
N GLY A 159 3.61 4.06 -9.29
CA GLY A 159 3.25 5.18 -8.41
C GLY A 159 3.69 6.56 -8.90
N PRO A 160 4.93 6.76 -9.40
CA PRO A 160 5.40 8.05 -9.91
C PRO A 160 4.54 8.58 -11.06
N ALA A 161 4.21 7.77 -12.07
CA ALA A 161 3.36 8.22 -13.17
C ALA A 161 1.93 8.53 -12.72
N LEU A 162 1.41 7.79 -11.73
CA LEU A 162 0.09 8.06 -11.16
C LEU A 162 0.06 9.38 -10.38
N VAL A 163 1.11 9.68 -9.62
CA VAL A 163 1.29 10.98 -8.96
C VAL A 163 1.41 12.09 -10.01
N GLU A 164 2.21 11.85 -11.05
CA GLU A 164 2.55 12.83 -12.08
C GLU A 164 1.31 13.35 -12.83
N ILE A 165 0.33 12.50 -13.13
CA ILE A 165 -0.88 12.94 -13.84
C ILE A 165 -1.67 14.02 -13.08
N PHE A 166 -1.58 14.07 -11.74
CA PHE A 166 -2.18 15.13 -10.91
C PHE A 166 -1.19 16.25 -10.65
N ALA A 167 0.05 15.92 -10.25
CA ALA A 167 1.08 16.90 -9.91
C ALA A 167 1.36 17.91 -11.04
N ARG A 168 1.35 17.46 -12.30
CA ARG A 168 1.58 18.33 -13.46
C ARG A 168 0.45 19.34 -13.70
N GLN A 169 -0.77 19.03 -13.27
CA GLN A 169 -1.91 19.93 -13.41
C GLN A 169 -1.83 21.07 -12.41
N LEU A 170 -1.18 20.86 -11.25
CA LEU A 170 -1.08 21.84 -10.16
C LEU A 170 0.16 22.72 -10.25
N ARG A 171 1.25 22.19 -10.82
CA ARG A 171 2.51 22.93 -10.95
C ARG A 171 2.33 24.18 -11.81
N ASN A 172 2.96 25.28 -11.38
CA ASN A 172 3.00 26.56 -12.07
C ASN A 172 1.62 27.22 -12.31
N ARG A 173 0.57 26.81 -11.57
CA ARG A 173 -0.71 27.51 -11.59
C ARG A 173 -0.69 28.73 -10.66
N PRO A 174 -1.24 29.87 -11.08
CA PRO A 174 -1.27 31.08 -10.24
C PRO A 174 -2.18 30.91 -9.01
N ASN A 175 -3.20 30.07 -9.08
CA ASN A 175 -4.11 29.78 -7.97
C ASN A 175 -3.69 28.58 -7.12
N VAL A 176 -2.44 28.10 -7.24
CA VAL A 176 -1.91 27.03 -6.38
C VAL A 176 -0.59 27.46 -5.77
N ARG A 177 -0.45 27.28 -4.44
CA ARG A 177 0.80 27.49 -3.73
C ARG A 177 1.19 26.24 -2.94
N PHE A 178 2.43 25.79 -3.11
CA PHE A 178 3.02 24.76 -2.25
C PHE A 178 3.87 25.44 -1.16
N ALA A 179 3.61 25.10 0.10
CA ALA A 179 4.44 25.48 1.24
C ALA A 179 5.08 24.19 1.82
N HIS A 180 6.23 23.83 1.25
CA HIS A 180 7.06 22.75 1.78
C HIS A 180 7.73 23.18 3.07
N ARG A 181 8.15 22.22 3.89
CA ARG A 181 8.76 22.48 5.20
C ARG A 181 7.82 23.22 6.16
N HIS A 182 6.51 23.06 5.99
CA HIS A 182 5.49 23.58 6.89
C HIS A 182 4.82 22.40 7.60
N GLN A 183 5.21 22.17 8.85
CA GLN A 183 4.64 21.14 9.70
C GLN A 183 3.43 21.70 10.44
N VAL A 184 2.23 21.18 10.15
CA VAL A 184 1.02 21.57 10.88
C VAL A 184 1.03 20.97 12.28
N ASP A 185 0.80 21.81 13.28
CA ASP A 185 0.77 21.43 14.69
C ASP A 185 -0.62 21.51 15.31
N ARG A 186 -1.49 22.34 14.72
CA ARG A 186 -2.85 22.61 15.22
C ARG A 186 -3.81 23.00 14.10
N LEU A 187 -5.04 22.51 14.20
CA LEU A 187 -6.20 23.06 13.48
C LEU A 187 -6.77 24.22 14.29
N ILE A 188 -7.06 25.33 13.64
CA ILE A 188 -7.65 26.50 14.30
C ILE A 188 -9.16 26.33 14.28
N VAL A 189 -9.76 26.35 15.47
CA VAL A 189 -11.19 26.17 15.68
C VAL A 189 -11.75 27.45 16.27
N GLU A 190 -12.74 28.03 15.61
CA GLU A 190 -13.45 29.23 16.03
C GLU A 190 -14.95 28.94 16.04
N GLY A 191 -15.57 29.03 17.22
CA GLY A 191 -16.89 28.45 17.43
C GLY A 191 -16.87 26.95 17.14
N ASP A 192 -17.77 26.50 16.27
CA ASP A 192 -17.89 25.09 15.85
C ASP A 192 -17.26 24.81 14.47
N ALA A 193 -16.44 25.71 13.95
CA ALA A 193 -15.82 25.60 12.62
C ALA A 193 -14.29 25.57 12.68
N VAL A 194 -13.68 24.74 11.83
CA VAL A 194 -12.26 24.81 11.53
C VAL A 194 -12.03 25.89 10.48
N THR A 195 -11.26 26.93 10.83
CA THR A 195 -11.06 28.12 9.99
C THR A 195 -9.62 28.29 9.50
N GLY A 196 -8.75 27.33 9.82
CA GLY A 196 -7.35 27.38 9.41
C GLY A 196 -6.44 26.39 10.11
N VAL A 197 -5.15 26.64 9.97
CA VAL A 197 -4.07 25.83 10.55
C VAL A 197 -2.97 26.70 11.12
N ARG A 198 -2.33 26.22 12.18
CA ARG A 198 -1.11 26.80 12.74
C ARG A 198 -0.04 25.73 12.85
N GLY A 199 1.21 26.13 12.66
CA GLY A 199 2.31 25.19 12.80
C GLY A 199 3.69 25.81 12.73
N THR A 200 4.65 24.94 12.47
CA THR A 200 6.07 25.23 12.52
C THR A 200 6.68 25.21 11.13
N ILE A 201 7.50 26.21 10.82
CA ILE A 201 8.36 26.23 9.64
C ILE A 201 9.65 25.48 10.00
N LEU A 202 9.93 24.41 9.28
CA LEU A 202 11.14 23.61 9.42
C LEU A 202 12.26 24.18 8.55
N GLU A 203 13.51 24.00 8.98
CA GLU A 203 14.65 24.45 8.16
C GLU A 203 14.61 23.80 6.75
N PRO A 204 15.07 24.53 5.71
CA PRO A 204 15.21 23.98 4.37
C PRO A 204 16.01 22.68 4.39
N ALA A 205 15.56 21.70 3.60
CA ALA A 205 16.23 20.41 3.47
C ALA A 205 16.23 19.96 2.01
N ASP A 206 17.37 19.48 1.54
CA ASP A 206 17.58 18.90 0.21
C ASP A 206 17.75 17.37 0.25
N ALA A 207 17.45 16.75 1.40
CA ALA A 207 17.47 15.31 1.59
C ALA A 207 16.75 14.56 0.44
N PRO A 208 17.30 13.42 -0.02
CA PRO A 208 16.66 12.60 -1.03
C PRO A 208 15.22 12.21 -0.64
N ARG A 209 14.38 11.94 -1.63
CA ARG A 209 13.00 11.48 -1.41
C ARG A 209 12.98 10.28 -0.46
N GLY A 210 12.08 10.30 0.52
CA GLY A 210 11.88 9.21 1.48
C GLY A 210 12.90 9.18 2.62
N ALA A 211 14.10 9.75 2.44
CA ALA A 211 15.10 9.85 3.50
C ALA A 211 14.61 10.79 4.63
N PRO A 212 15.00 10.53 5.89
CA PRO A 212 14.72 11.45 6.98
C PRO A 212 15.23 12.86 6.67
N SER A 213 14.38 13.86 6.88
CA SER A 213 14.73 15.28 6.78
C SER A 213 14.69 15.95 8.15
N SER A 214 15.40 17.06 8.32
CA SER A 214 15.49 17.77 9.60
C SER A 214 14.11 18.14 10.16
N ARG A 215 13.98 18.13 11.49
CA ARG A 215 12.83 18.62 12.25
C ARG A 215 13.13 19.89 13.05
N LYS A 216 14.26 20.55 12.74
CA LYS A 216 14.63 21.81 13.40
C LYS A 216 13.71 22.94 12.96
N THR A 217 13.12 23.61 13.95
CA THR A 217 12.27 24.79 13.79
C THR A 217 13.08 26.03 13.42
N VAL A 218 12.58 26.82 12.47
CA VAL A 218 13.12 28.13 12.10
C VAL A 218 12.08 29.25 12.11
N GLY A 219 10.81 28.92 12.35
CA GLY A 219 9.73 29.89 12.45
C GLY A 219 8.38 29.23 12.74
N GLU A 220 7.34 30.05 12.82
CA GLU A 220 5.95 29.62 12.95
C GLU A 220 5.13 30.20 11.80
N PHE A 221 4.00 29.57 11.49
CA PHE A 221 3.04 30.08 10.51
C PHE A 221 1.60 29.92 11.01
N GLU A 222 0.72 30.77 10.51
CA GLU A 222 -0.72 30.67 10.67
C GLU A 222 -1.39 30.99 9.33
N PHE A 223 -2.22 30.07 8.82
CA PHE A 223 -2.96 30.25 7.58
C PHE A 223 -4.46 30.03 7.81
N ARG A 224 -5.28 30.85 7.16
CA ARG A 224 -6.74 30.80 7.24
C ARG A 224 -7.35 30.47 5.89
N ALA A 225 -8.45 29.73 5.89
CA ALA A 225 -9.23 29.39 4.71
C ALA A 225 -10.63 28.90 5.12
N SER A 226 -11.58 28.94 4.18
CA SER A 226 -12.94 28.46 4.39
C SER A 226 -13.00 26.93 4.55
N ALA A 227 -12.04 26.20 3.97
CA ALA A 227 -11.92 24.75 4.11
C ALA A 227 -10.48 24.31 4.42
N VAL A 228 -10.36 23.32 5.30
CA VAL A 228 -9.11 22.60 5.58
C VAL A 228 -9.30 21.12 5.26
N LEU A 229 -8.45 20.57 4.38
CA LEU A 229 -8.48 19.17 3.97
C LEU A 229 -7.24 18.44 4.50
N VAL A 230 -7.44 17.45 5.36
CA VAL A 230 -6.35 16.62 5.92
C VAL A 230 -6.12 15.40 5.04
N THR A 231 -4.92 15.28 4.46
CA THR A 231 -4.53 14.21 3.52
C THR A 231 -3.12 13.65 3.80
N SER A 232 -2.77 13.59 5.08
CA SER A 232 -1.42 13.40 5.62
C SER A 232 -0.91 11.96 5.69
N GLY A 233 -1.70 10.96 5.27
CA GLY A 233 -1.32 9.55 5.35
C GLY A 233 -1.65 8.88 6.70
N GLY A 234 -1.13 7.66 6.90
CA GLY A 234 -1.40 6.84 8.08
C GLY A 234 -0.24 6.82 9.08
N ILE A 235 -0.21 5.81 9.94
CA ILE A 235 0.79 5.67 11.02
C ILE A 235 1.97 4.73 10.69
N GLY A 236 2.04 4.17 9.48
CA GLY A 236 2.93 3.03 9.18
C GLY A 236 4.42 3.28 9.46
N GLY A 237 4.89 4.53 9.41
CA GLY A 237 6.28 4.91 9.72
C GLY A 237 6.53 5.15 11.21
N ASN A 238 5.48 5.12 12.03
CA ASN A 238 5.54 5.35 13.47
C ASN A 238 5.21 4.06 14.23
N HIS A 239 6.25 3.25 14.50
CA HIS A 239 6.09 1.96 15.17
C HIS A 239 5.47 2.09 16.57
N ASP A 240 5.65 3.21 17.28
CA ASP A 240 5.04 3.40 18.60
C ASP A 240 3.53 3.55 18.49
N LEU A 241 3.04 4.29 17.50
CA LEU A 241 1.61 4.37 17.21
C LEU A 241 1.06 3.05 16.68
N VAL A 242 1.80 2.33 15.84
CA VAL A 242 1.40 0.98 15.39
C VAL A 242 1.22 0.06 16.60
N ARG A 243 2.19 0.02 17.51
CA ARG A 243 2.12 -0.82 18.71
C ARG A 243 1.01 -0.38 19.65
N LYS A 244 0.82 0.93 19.84
CA LYS A 244 -0.27 1.48 20.68
C LYS A 244 -1.65 1.06 20.19
N ASN A 245 -1.83 1.00 18.87
CA ASN A 245 -3.12 0.65 18.26
C ASN A 245 -3.23 -0.84 17.91
N TRP A 246 -2.24 -1.68 18.26
CA TRP A 246 -2.20 -3.08 17.84
C TRP A 246 -3.51 -3.80 18.17
N PRO A 247 -4.08 -4.59 17.24
CA PRO A 247 -5.42 -5.11 17.42
C PRO A 247 -5.39 -6.18 18.50
N LYS A 248 -6.17 -5.99 19.58
CA LYS A 248 -6.18 -6.91 20.73
C LYS A 248 -6.45 -8.36 20.31
N ARG A 249 -7.30 -8.57 19.29
CA ARG A 249 -7.62 -9.90 18.75
C ARG A 249 -6.41 -10.65 18.16
N MET A 250 -5.39 -9.92 17.66
CA MET A 250 -4.15 -10.53 17.17
C MET A 250 -3.23 -11.01 18.30
N GLY A 251 -3.56 -10.69 19.56
CA GLY A 251 -2.79 -11.09 20.72
C GLY A 251 -1.50 -10.28 20.85
N ARG A 252 -0.35 -10.96 20.74
CA ARG A 252 0.96 -10.38 21.01
C ARG A 252 1.30 -9.30 19.99
N VAL A 253 1.88 -8.21 20.46
CA VAL A 253 2.49 -7.18 19.61
C VAL A 253 3.88 -7.67 19.16
N PRO A 254 4.17 -7.68 17.84
CA PRO A 254 5.51 -8.04 17.35
C PRO A 254 6.60 -7.15 17.93
N LYS A 255 7.73 -7.76 18.30
CA LYS A 255 8.92 -7.03 18.78
C LYS A 255 9.68 -6.49 17.57
N GLN A 256 9.93 -7.34 16.59
CA GLN A 256 10.58 -7.00 15.33
C GLN A 256 9.55 -6.54 14.29
N LEU A 257 9.78 -5.35 13.73
CA LEU A 257 8.95 -4.74 12.69
C LEU A 257 9.87 -4.03 11.69
N LEU A 258 9.65 -4.28 10.40
CA LEU A 258 10.20 -3.45 9.33
C LEU A 258 9.21 -2.35 8.95
N SER A 259 9.72 -1.24 8.40
CA SER A 259 8.93 -0.12 7.89
C SER A 259 8.80 -0.17 6.38
N GLY A 260 7.59 -0.38 5.87
CA GLY A 260 7.28 -0.37 4.42
C GLY A 260 6.90 1.00 3.87
N VAL A 261 7.11 2.05 4.67
CA VAL A 261 6.80 3.44 4.33
C VAL A 261 7.88 4.38 4.88
N PRO A 262 8.08 5.56 4.26
CA PRO A 262 9.00 6.57 4.78
C PRO A 262 8.67 7.04 6.20
N ALA A 263 9.68 7.53 6.91
CA ALA A 263 9.57 8.02 8.29
C ALA A 263 8.57 9.17 8.48
N HIS A 264 8.28 9.93 7.41
CA HIS A 264 7.30 11.03 7.46
C HIS A 264 5.83 10.55 7.44
N VAL A 265 5.57 9.26 7.29
CA VAL A 265 4.23 8.65 7.44
C VAL A 265 3.97 8.39 8.93
N ASP A 266 3.87 9.48 9.69
CA ASP A 266 3.96 9.49 11.16
C ASP A 266 2.60 9.49 11.88
N GLY A 267 1.51 9.70 11.13
CA GLY A 267 0.13 9.75 11.62
C GLY A 267 -0.22 10.93 12.52
N ARG A 268 0.65 11.94 12.65
CA ARG A 268 0.49 13.08 13.58
C ARG A 268 -0.87 13.76 13.48
N MET A 269 -1.35 13.94 12.25
CA MET A 269 -2.61 14.65 12.00
C MET A 269 -3.85 13.92 12.50
N ILE A 270 -3.84 12.60 12.69
CA ILE A 270 -4.99 11.87 13.24
C ILE A 270 -5.31 12.42 14.65
N GLY A 271 -4.28 12.52 15.50
CA GLY A 271 -4.43 13.05 16.85
C GLY A 271 -4.71 14.56 16.88
N ILE A 272 -4.15 15.33 15.93
CA ILE A 272 -4.46 16.77 15.81
C ILE A 272 -5.93 16.98 15.45
N SER A 273 -6.44 16.26 14.45
CA SER A 273 -7.84 16.31 14.05
C SER A 273 -8.77 15.86 15.18
N GLN A 274 -8.41 14.80 15.90
CA GLN A 274 -9.21 14.34 17.05
C GLN A 274 -9.32 15.41 18.14
N ARG A 275 -8.22 16.11 18.46
CA ARG A 275 -8.23 17.24 19.42
C ARG A 275 -9.06 18.43 18.95
N ALA A 276 -9.28 18.58 17.64
CA ALA A 276 -10.13 19.61 17.06
C ALA A 276 -11.62 19.22 17.04
N GLY A 277 -11.98 18.01 17.50
CA GLY A 277 -13.37 17.53 17.55
C GLY A 277 -13.72 16.45 16.53
N ALA A 278 -12.77 16.03 15.68
CA ALA A 278 -12.98 14.95 14.73
C ALA A 278 -13.18 13.60 15.45
N ARG A 279 -14.15 12.82 14.98
CA ARG A 279 -14.29 11.43 15.39
C ARG A 279 -13.31 10.55 14.62
N VAL A 280 -12.61 9.69 15.36
CA VAL A 280 -11.71 8.67 14.82
C VAL A 280 -12.29 7.31 15.20
N ILE A 281 -12.45 6.44 14.21
CA ILE A 281 -13.03 5.10 14.40
C ILE A 281 -12.06 4.02 13.93
N ASN A 282 -12.28 2.79 14.39
CA ASN A 282 -11.54 1.61 13.97
C ASN A 282 -9.99 1.72 14.05
N PRO A 283 -9.40 2.37 15.07
CA PRO A 283 -7.94 2.61 15.11
C PRO A 283 -7.12 1.31 15.12
N ASP A 284 -7.74 0.20 15.54
CA ASP A 284 -7.17 -1.14 15.57
C ASP A 284 -7.27 -1.88 14.23
N ARG A 285 -7.84 -1.30 13.17
CA ARG A 285 -7.83 -1.92 11.84
C ARG A 285 -6.58 -1.52 11.09
N MET A 286 -5.67 -2.47 10.93
CA MET A 286 -4.37 -2.29 10.29
C MET A 286 -4.11 -3.36 9.24
N TRP A 287 -3.32 -2.99 8.23
CA TRP A 287 -2.88 -3.88 7.17
C TRP A 287 -1.36 -3.84 7.09
N HIS A 288 -0.73 -4.93 7.51
CA HIS A 288 0.71 -5.13 7.52
C HIS A 288 1.02 -6.38 6.75
N TYR A 289 2.09 -6.35 5.96
CA TYR A 289 2.47 -7.49 5.15
C TYR A 289 3.34 -8.45 5.93
N THR A 290 3.23 -9.73 5.63
CA THR A 290 3.96 -10.82 6.30
C THR A 290 5.08 -11.38 5.43
N GLU A 291 5.19 -10.94 4.18
CA GLU A 291 6.25 -11.29 3.25
C GLU A 291 7.34 -10.21 3.18
N GLY A 292 7.66 -9.57 4.30
CA GLY A 292 8.65 -8.49 4.38
C GLY A 292 10.09 -9.02 4.39
N ILE A 293 11.00 -8.34 3.72
CA ILE A 293 12.45 -8.57 3.77
C ILE A 293 13.18 -7.26 4.06
N THR A 294 14.32 -7.34 4.73
CA THR A 294 15.20 -6.21 5.05
C THR A 294 15.80 -5.67 3.77
N ASN A 295 15.63 -4.38 3.51
CA ASN A 295 16.24 -3.78 2.33
C ASN A 295 17.76 -3.69 2.50
N TYR A 296 18.52 -4.26 1.56
CA TYR A 296 19.99 -4.18 1.55
C TYR A 296 20.51 -2.77 1.24
N ASP A 297 19.68 -1.92 0.63
CA ASP A 297 19.96 -0.51 0.32
C ASP A 297 18.84 0.39 0.88
N PRO A 298 18.81 0.60 2.22
CA PRO A 298 17.71 1.27 2.89
C PRO A 298 17.70 2.79 2.60
N ILE A 299 16.51 3.34 2.41
CA ILE A 299 16.28 4.77 2.15
C ILE A 299 15.79 5.47 3.44
N TRP A 300 15.07 4.73 4.28
CA TRP A 300 14.58 5.17 5.58
C TRP A 300 14.93 4.14 6.67
N PRO A 301 14.83 4.50 7.97
CA PRO A 301 15.09 3.58 9.06
C PRO A 301 14.21 2.31 8.99
N SER A 302 14.80 1.15 9.27
CA SER A 302 14.12 -0.15 9.21
C SER A 302 13.42 -0.44 7.87
N HIS A 303 13.93 0.11 6.76
CA HIS A 303 13.31 -0.05 5.44
C HIS A 303 13.16 -1.53 5.06
N GLY A 304 11.92 -1.98 4.96
CA GLY A 304 11.59 -3.30 4.44
C GLY A 304 10.88 -3.24 3.10
N ILE A 305 11.09 -4.28 2.30
CA ILE A 305 10.44 -4.49 1.01
C ILE A 305 9.48 -5.67 1.15
N ARG A 306 8.27 -5.55 0.61
CA ARG A 306 7.36 -6.69 0.53
C ARG A 306 7.67 -7.51 -0.71
N ILE A 307 7.84 -8.81 -0.56
CA ILE A 307 7.72 -9.76 -1.67
C ILE A 307 6.24 -9.84 -2.04
N ILE A 308 5.92 -9.63 -3.31
CA ILE A 308 4.67 -10.11 -3.90
C ILE A 308 5.03 -11.52 -4.37
N PRO A 309 4.54 -12.60 -3.74
CA PRO A 309 4.88 -13.94 -4.15
C PRO A 309 3.92 -14.45 -5.24
N GLY A 310 4.26 -15.59 -5.84
CA GLY A 310 3.29 -16.50 -6.42
C GLY A 310 3.02 -17.66 -5.47
N PRO A 311 2.04 -18.52 -5.77
CA PRO A 311 1.55 -19.53 -4.83
C PRO A 311 2.51 -20.69 -4.59
N SER A 312 3.68 -20.76 -5.26
CA SER A 312 4.47 -21.98 -5.31
C SER A 312 5.44 -22.18 -4.14
N SER A 313 5.90 -21.14 -3.46
CA SER A 313 6.82 -21.29 -2.31
C SER A 313 6.16 -22.09 -1.18
N LEU A 314 6.89 -23.00 -0.54
CA LEU A 314 6.44 -23.60 0.71
C LEU A 314 6.60 -22.56 1.83
N TRP A 315 5.52 -22.29 2.59
CA TRP A 315 5.55 -21.33 3.69
C TRP A 315 5.59 -22.08 5.02
N LEU A 316 6.67 -21.88 5.76
CA LEU A 316 6.90 -22.47 7.07
C LEU A 316 6.85 -21.41 8.17
N ASP A 317 6.39 -21.78 9.35
CA ASP A 317 6.48 -20.98 10.56
C ASP A 317 7.93 -20.96 11.08
N ALA A 318 8.17 -20.23 12.18
CA ALA A 318 9.50 -20.14 12.78
C ALA A 318 10.06 -21.49 13.27
N ALA A 319 9.20 -22.49 13.50
CA ALA A 319 9.56 -23.84 13.96
C ALA A 319 9.66 -24.87 12.81
N GLY A 320 9.50 -24.43 11.56
CA GLY A 320 9.61 -25.29 10.38
C GLY A 320 8.32 -26.02 10.01
N ASN A 321 7.22 -25.78 10.72
CA ASN A 321 5.93 -26.36 10.36
C ASN A 321 5.29 -25.55 9.24
N ARG A 322 4.60 -26.23 8.32
CA ARG A 322 3.84 -25.53 7.28
C ARG A 322 2.70 -24.73 7.90
N LEU A 323 2.50 -23.50 7.41
CA LEU A 323 1.36 -22.68 7.81
C LEU A 323 0.03 -23.40 7.51
N PRO A 324 -1.01 -23.20 8.33
CA PRO A 324 -2.30 -23.86 8.15
C PRO A 324 -3.02 -23.35 6.90
N VAL A 325 -3.95 -24.15 6.38
CA VAL A 325 -4.80 -23.75 5.25
C VAL A 325 -5.76 -22.64 5.69
N PRO A 326 -5.97 -21.57 4.90
CA PRO A 326 -5.48 -21.33 3.54
C PRO A 326 -4.27 -20.39 3.45
N LEU A 327 -3.40 -20.33 4.45
CA LEU A 327 -2.29 -19.38 4.57
C LEU A 327 -1.10 -19.75 3.67
N TYR A 328 -1.35 -19.78 2.36
CA TYR A 328 -0.34 -19.94 1.32
C TYR A 328 0.17 -18.56 0.85
N PRO A 329 1.31 -18.51 0.14
CA PRO A 329 1.82 -17.23 -0.38
C PRO A 329 0.79 -16.55 -1.30
N GLY A 330 0.38 -15.32 -0.96
CA GLY A 330 -0.60 -14.53 -1.72
C GLY A 330 -2.06 -14.96 -1.54
N PHE A 331 -2.46 -15.47 -0.37
CA PHE A 331 -3.82 -15.95 -0.10
C PHE A 331 -4.58 -15.10 0.93
N ASP A 332 -4.09 -15.01 2.17
CA ASP A 332 -4.69 -14.16 3.22
C ASP A 332 -3.58 -13.53 4.08
N THR A 333 -3.25 -12.28 3.77
CA THR A 333 -2.21 -11.53 4.49
C THR A 333 -2.57 -11.38 5.98
N LEU A 334 -3.84 -11.06 6.29
CA LEU A 334 -4.24 -10.78 7.66
C LEU A 334 -4.37 -12.06 8.50
N GLY A 335 -4.88 -13.14 7.91
CA GLY A 335 -4.89 -14.46 8.54
C GLY A 335 -3.47 -14.96 8.81
N THR A 336 -2.54 -14.70 7.89
CA THR A 336 -1.11 -14.99 8.09
C THR A 336 -0.55 -14.18 9.25
N LEU A 337 -0.84 -12.88 9.31
CA LEU A 337 -0.38 -12.02 10.39
C LEU A 337 -0.89 -12.50 11.75
N GLU A 338 -2.16 -12.85 11.84
CA GLU A 338 -2.80 -13.36 13.06
C GLU A 338 -2.20 -14.70 13.52
N TYR A 339 -1.92 -15.60 12.59
CA TYR A 339 -1.20 -16.84 12.90
C TYR A 339 0.20 -16.55 13.45
N ILE A 340 0.97 -15.66 12.80
CA ILE A 340 2.34 -15.32 13.22
C ILE A 340 2.33 -14.73 14.63
N THR A 341 1.46 -13.77 14.92
CA THR A 341 1.42 -13.13 16.25
C THR A 341 1.03 -14.10 17.37
N GLN A 342 0.23 -15.11 17.06
CA GLN A 342 -0.15 -16.18 17.99
C GLN A 342 0.92 -17.27 18.14
N SER A 343 1.79 -17.46 17.14
CA SER A 343 2.87 -18.47 17.17
C SER A 343 3.95 -18.21 18.22
N GLY A 344 4.04 -16.97 18.72
CA GLY A 344 5.11 -16.54 19.63
C GLY A 344 6.35 -15.94 18.94
N TYR A 345 6.42 -15.98 17.60
CA TYR A 345 7.55 -15.50 16.81
C TYR A 345 7.16 -14.36 15.86
N ASP A 346 8.14 -13.58 15.40
CA ASP A 346 7.94 -12.38 14.56
C ASP A 346 8.29 -12.60 13.08
N TYR A 347 8.62 -13.84 12.71
CA TYR A 347 9.11 -14.17 11.38
C TYR A 347 8.61 -15.54 10.92
N THR A 348 8.71 -15.78 9.62
CA THR A 348 8.39 -17.06 8.94
C THR A 348 9.43 -17.33 7.85
N TRP A 349 9.30 -18.46 7.15
CA TRP A 349 10.19 -18.83 6.06
C TRP A 349 9.42 -19.12 4.77
N PHE A 350 9.89 -18.58 3.66
CA PHE A 350 9.69 -19.23 2.38
C PHE A 350 10.80 -20.23 2.11
N VAL A 351 10.44 -21.42 1.64
CA VAL A 351 11.34 -22.42 1.07
C VAL A 351 10.94 -22.66 -0.39
N LEU A 352 11.87 -22.44 -1.30
CA LEU A 352 11.65 -22.47 -2.74
C LEU A 352 12.94 -22.85 -3.48
N ASN A 353 12.95 -22.70 -4.81
CA ASN A 353 14.12 -22.92 -5.65
C ASN A 353 14.28 -21.80 -6.68
N ALA A 354 15.41 -21.80 -7.39
CA ALA A 354 15.76 -20.80 -8.39
C ALA A 354 14.66 -20.60 -9.46
N LYS A 355 14.02 -21.69 -9.89
CA LYS A 355 12.96 -21.63 -10.91
C LYS A 355 11.67 -20.98 -10.40
N ILE A 356 11.35 -21.12 -9.11
CA ILE A 356 10.22 -20.43 -8.49
C ILE A 356 10.55 -18.94 -8.35
N ILE A 357 11.67 -18.59 -7.71
CA ILE A 357 12.01 -17.19 -7.41
C ILE A 357 12.13 -16.36 -8.70
N GLU A 358 12.69 -16.94 -9.76
CA GLU A 358 12.85 -16.30 -11.07
C GLU A 358 11.54 -15.77 -11.63
N LYS A 359 10.45 -16.52 -11.47
CA LYS A 359 9.17 -16.22 -12.09
C LYS A 359 8.15 -15.59 -11.13
N GLU A 360 8.16 -16.03 -9.88
CA GLU A 360 7.11 -15.74 -8.89
C GLU A 360 7.46 -14.65 -7.89
N PHE A 361 8.73 -14.26 -7.73
CA PHE A 361 9.06 -13.13 -6.87
C PHE A 361 8.99 -11.84 -7.67
N ALA A 362 8.06 -10.97 -7.28
CA ALA A 362 8.13 -9.56 -7.60
C ALA A 362 8.32 -8.80 -6.30
N LEU A 363 9.00 -7.67 -6.35
CA LEU A 363 9.22 -6.84 -5.18
C LEU A 363 8.28 -5.65 -5.26
N SER A 364 7.60 -5.36 -4.15
CA SER A 364 6.79 -4.15 -4.03
C SER A 364 7.70 -2.92 -4.04
N GLY A 365 7.21 -1.80 -4.54
CA GLY A 365 7.99 -0.58 -4.64
C GLY A 365 8.28 -0.24 -6.10
N GLN A 366 8.14 1.02 -6.48
CA GLN A 366 8.53 1.45 -7.83
C GLN A 366 10.02 1.21 -8.10
N GLU A 367 10.84 1.34 -7.05
CA GLU A 367 12.31 1.33 -7.11
C GLU A 367 12.84 -0.06 -7.47
N GLN A 368 12.02 -1.08 -7.20
CA GLN A 368 12.32 -2.47 -7.52
C GLN A 368 11.80 -2.89 -8.90
N ASN A 369 11.17 -1.98 -9.65
CA ASN A 369 10.53 -2.26 -10.94
C ASN A 369 10.94 -1.24 -12.03
N PRO A 370 12.24 -1.09 -12.31
CA PRO A 370 12.77 -0.01 -13.15
C PRO A 370 12.24 -0.04 -14.60
N ASP A 371 11.92 -1.22 -15.14
CA ASP A 371 11.38 -1.38 -16.49
C ASP A 371 9.96 -0.79 -16.62
N LEU A 372 9.10 -1.08 -15.65
CA LEU A 372 7.74 -0.54 -15.56
C LEU A 372 7.75 0.95 -15.19
N THR A 373 8.57 1.33 -14.20
CA THR A 373 8.66 2.71 -13.70
C THR A 373 9.29 3.65 -14.74
N GLY A 374 10.35 3.20 -15.42
CA GLY A 374 11.01 3.91 -16.51
C GLY A 374 10.22 3.88 -17.83
N GLN A 375 9.06 3.22 -17.87
CA GLN A 375 8.18 3.14 -19.03
C GLN A 375 8.90 2.63 -20.30
N SER A 376 9.82 1.67 -20.14
CA SER A 376 10.69 1.20 -21.19
C SER A 376 10.26 -0.18 -21.71
N ILE A 377 9.58 -0.21 -22.86
CA ILE A 377 9.19 -1.47 -23.53
C ILE A 377 10.43 -2.31 -23.85
N ARG A 378 11.54 -1.67 -24.22
CA ARG A 378 12.81 -2.35 -24.54
C ARG A 378 13.37 -3.07 -23.32
N GLU A 379 13.38 -2.43 -22.16
CA GLU A 379 13.86 -3.04 -20.92
C GLU A 379 12.93 -4.13 -20.44
N LEU A 380 11.61 -3.96 -20.55
CA LEU A 380 10.62 -4.99 -20.25
C LEU A 380 10.82 -6.25 -21.11
N VAL A 381 11.03 -6.09 -22.42
CA VAL A 381 11.30 -7.24 -23.30
C VAL A 381 12.63 -7.90 -22.94
N ARG A 382 13.67 -7.10 -22.67
CA ARG A 382 14.99 -7.61 -22.28
C ARG A 382 14.95 -8.34 -20.93
N SER A 383 14.23 -7.83 -19.94
CA SER A 383 14.09 -8.42 -18.61
C SER A 383 13.36 -9.76 -18.68
N ARG A 384 12.34 -9.86 -19.54
CA ARG A 384 11.54 -11.08 -19.75
C ARG A 384 12.21 -12.12 -20.66
N ALA A 385 13.19 -11.74 -21.47
CA ALA A 385 13.89 -12.63 -22.38
C ALA A 385 15.15 -13.28 -21.79
N ARG A 386 15.69 -12.74 -20.69
CA ARG A 386 16.83 -13.33 -19.99
C ARG A 386 16.36 -14.45 -19.06
N SER A 387 17.12 -15.52 -18.98
CA SER A 387 16.97 -16.54 -17.94
C SER A 387 17.53 -16.01 -16.62
N GLY A 388 16.88 -16.38 -15.52
CA GLY A 388 17.22 -15.99 -14.16
C GLY A 388 16.34 -14.85 -13.63
N PRO A 389 16.36 -14.61 -12.31
CA PRO A 389 15.51 -13.61 -11.68
C PRO A 389 15.71 -12.20 -12.24
N PRO A 390 14.68 -11.32 -12.16
CA PRO A 390 14.84 -9.91 -12.45
C PRO A 390 15.99 -9.32 -11.63
N GLY A 391 16.74 -8.37 -12.20
CA GLY A 391 17.94 -7.79 -11.57
C GLY A 391 17.76 -7.37 -10.09
N PRO A 392 16.67 -6.66 -9.73
CA PRO A 392 16.39 -6.34 -8.32
C PRO A 392 16.22 -7.57 -7.42
N VAL A 393 15.51 -8.60 -7.88
CA VAL A 393 15.36 -9.87 -7.14
C VAL A 393 16.71 -10.55 -6.98
N GLN A 394 17.53 -10.61 -8.04
CA GLN A 394 18.87 -11.17 -7.96
C GLN A 394 19.75 -10.42 -6.95
N ALA A 395 19.67 -9.09 -6.89
CA ALA A 395 20.43 -8.31 -5.92
C ALA A 395 20.05 -8.65 -4.45
N PHE A 396 18.78 -8.98 -4.19
CA PHE A 396 18.36 -9.48 -2.87
C PHE A 396 18.87 -10.89 -2.58
N ILE A 397 18.92 -11.78 -3.57
CA ILE A 397 19.54 -13.10 -3.41
C ILE A 397 21.03 -12.95 -3.07
N ASP A 398 21.72 -12.03 -3.73
CA ASP A 398 23.17 -11.88 -3.60
C ASP A 398 23.60 -11.09 -2.34
N LYS A 399 22.79 -10.13 -1.89
CA LYS A 399 23.15 -9.16 -0.85
C LYS A 399 22.20 -9.11 0.34
N GLY A 400 21.02 -9.70 0.22
CA GLY A 400 19.98 -9.64 1.24
C GLY A 400 20.34 -10.49 2.44
N VAL A 401 20.30 -9.89 3.63
CA VAL A 401 20.61 -10.58 4.91
C VAL A 401 19.60 -11.67 5.28
N ASP A 402 18.45 -11.70 4.62
CA ASP A 402 17.37 -12.65 4.87
C ASP A 402 17.37 -13.87 3.94
N PHE A 403 18.32 -13.96 2.99
CA PHE A 403 18.36 -15.00 1.96
C PHE A 403 19.44 -16.05 2.26
N VAL A 404 19.05 -17.32 2.15
CA VAL A 404 19.96 -18.48 2.24
C VAL A 404 19.80 -19.27 0.95
N SER A 405 20.91 -19.66 0.32
CA SER A 405 20.91 -20.50 -0.88
C SER A 405 21.82 -21.72 -0.68
N ALA A 406 21.35 -22.89 -1.08
CA ALA A 406 22.09 -24.15 -0.94
C ALA A 406 21.73 -25.17 -2.03
N ASN A 407 22.58 -26.18 -2.22
CA ASN A 407 22.36 -27.20 -3.25
C ASN A 407 21.58 -28.41 -2.71
N THR A 408 21.59 -28.61 -1.39
CA THR A 408 20.85 -29.67 -0.72
C THR A 408 19.94 -29.11 0.36
N LEU A 409 18.91 -29.87 0.77
CA LEU A 409 18.00 -29.44 1.82
C LEU A 409 18.71 -29.34 3.18
N GLY A 410 19.65 -30.23 3.47
CA GLY A 410 20.42 -30.21 4.72
C GLY A 410 21.22 -28.92 4.86
N GLU A 411 22.04 -28.60 3.86
CA GLU A 411 22.81 -27.34 3.81
C GLU A 411 21.90 -26.10 3.87
N LEU A 412 20.69 -26.17 3.30
CA LEU A 412 19.73 -25.07 3.38
C LEU A 412 19.26 -24.85 4.82
N VAL A 413 18.88 -25.92 5.52
CA VAL A 413 18.42 -25.85 6.91
C VAL A 413 19.56 -25.41 7.84
N ASP A 414 20.78 -25.89 7.60
CA ASP A 414 21.97 -25.43 8.33
C ASP A 414 22.15 -23.91 8.16
N GLY A 415 22.11 -23.40 6.93
CA GLY A 415 22.22 -21.95 6.67
C GLY A 415 21.04 -21.14 7.23
N MET A 416 19.82 -21.70 7.26
CA MET A 416 18.67 -21.08 7.93
C MET A 416 18.91 -20.92 9.44
N ASN A 417 19.57 -21.90 10.06
CA ASN A 417 19.91 -21.91 11.49
C ASN A 417 21.09 -20.99 11.84
N GLU A 418 21.91 -20.61 10.87
CA GLU A 418 23.01 -19.64 11.04
C GLU A 418 22.53 -18.17 11.04
N LEU A 419 21.32 -17.89 10.53
CA LEU A 419 20.78 -16.52 10.55
C LEU A 419 20.51 -16.04 11.99
N PRO A 420 20.69 -14.74 12.27
CA PRO A 420 20.45 -14.21 13.62
C PRO A 420 18.97 -14.26 13.99
N ASP A 421 18.69 -14.33 15.29
CA ASP A 421 17.34 -14.28 15.87
C ASP A 421 16.39 -15.32 15.25
N VAL A 422 16.85 -16.56 15.11
CA VAL A 422 16.04 -17.69 14.67
C VAL A 422 15.96 -18.76 15.75
N LEU A 423 14.79 -19.39 15.86
CA LEU A 423 14.65 -20.68 16.51
C LEU A 423 15.35 -21.74 15.66
N PRO A 424 16.25 -22.57 16.25
CA PRO A 424 16.85 -23.67 15.53
C PRO A 424 15.79 -24.63 14.98
N LEU A 425 15.81 -24.80 13.66
CA LEU A 425 14.96 -25.70 12.91
C LEU A 425 15.48 -27.13 12.98
N ASP A 426 14.56 -28.06 13.20
CA ASP A 426 14.80 -29.50 13.06
C ASP A 426 14.70 -29.90 11.58
N TYR A 427 15.77 -30.52 11.05
CA TYR A 427 15.84 -30.96 9.66
C TYR A 427 14.69 -31.93 9.31
N GLY A 428 14.37 -32.87 10.19
CA GLY A 428 13.34 -33.88 9.93
C GLY A 428 11.95 -33.26 9.74
N THR A 429 11.65 -32.21 10.49
CA THR A 429 10.41 -31.43 10.37
C THR A 429 10.31 -30.73 9.01
N VAL A 430 11.37 -30.05 8.59
CA VAL A 430 11.41 -29.35 7.29
C VAL A 430 11.38 -30.35 6.13
N GLU A 431 12.16 -31.43 6.21
CA GLU A 431 12.20 -32.51 5.21
C GLU A 431 10.83 -33.17 5.03
N ALA A 432 10.11 -33.43 6.10
CA ALA A 432 8.76 -33.99 6.05
C ALA A 432 7.80 -33.07 5.28
N ALA A 433 7.84 -31.77 5.53
CA ALA A 433 6.99 -30.79 4.85
C ALA A 433 7.32 -30.67 3.35
N VAL A 434 8.61 -30.57 3.00
CA VAL A 434 9.08 -30.50 1.60
C VAL A 434 8.71 -31.78 0.85
N THR A 435 8.99 -32.95 1.43
CA THR A 435 8.73 -34.25 0.81
C THR A 435 7.23 -34.49 0.60
N ALA A 436 6.38 -34.13 1.58
CA ALA A 436 4.94 -34.25 1.44
C ALA A 436 4.41 -33.39 0.28
N ARG A 437 4.83 -32.13 0.20
CA ARG A 437 4.47 -31.24 -0.91
C ARG A 437 4.91 -31.80 -2.27
N ASP A 438 6.14 -32.28 -2.37
CA ASP A 438 6.72 -32.78 -3.63
C ASP A 438 6.05 -34.08 -4.13
N ARG A 439 5.54 -34.91 -3.21
CA ARG A 439 4.68 -36.06 -3.55
C ARG A 439 3.35 -35.61 -4.16
N GLU A 440 2.72 -34.59 -3.59
CA GLU A 440 1.44 -34.06 -4.06
C GLU A 440 1.57 -33.34 -5.41
N VAL A 441 2.70 -32.68 -5.68
CA VAL A 441 2.99 -32.11 -7.02
C VAL A 441 2.94 -33.18 -8.11
N ALA A 442 3.51 -34.37 -7.85
CA ALA A 442 3.55 -35.48 -8.81
C ALA A 442 2.18 -36.17 -8.97
N ASN A 443 1.29 -36.03 -7.98
CA ASN A 443 -0.05 -36.62 -7.99
C ASN A 443 -1.07 -35.73 -8.72
N LYS A 444 -1.60 -36.18 -9.86
CA LYS A 444 -2.59 -35.42 -10.65
C LYS A 444 -3.91 -35.15 -9.91
N PHE A 445 -4.29 -35.99 -8.94
CA PHE A 445 -5.53 -35.86 -8.16
C PHE A 445 -5.34 -35.12 -6.81
N SER A 446 -4.11 -34.73 -6.46
CA SER A 446 -3.65 -34.04 -5.23
C SER A 446 -4.75 -33.46 -4.33
N LYS A 447 -4.74 -33.85 -3.06
CA LYS A 447 -5.63 -33.25 -2.03
C LYS A 447 -5.01 -32.03 -1.35
N ASP A 448 -3.72 -31.78 -1.57
CA ASP A 448 -3.05 -30.59 -1.09
C ASP A 448 -3.65 -29.32 -1.69
N GLY A 449 -4.19 -28.45 -0.83
CA GLY A 449 -4.88 -27.24 -1.26
C GLY A 449 -3.96 -26.25 -1.97
N GLN A 450 -2.69 -26.16 -1.59
CA GLN A 450 -1.73 -25.28 -2.28
C GLN A 450 -1.46 -25.78 -3.70
N ILE A 451 -1.23 -27.09 -3.87
CA ILE A 451 -0.97 -27.66 -5.20
C ILE A 451 -2.18 -27.51 -6.12
N THR A 452 -3.39 -27.73 -5.58
CA THR A 452 -4.64 -27.47 -6.29
C THR A 452 -4.74 -25.99 -6.71
N ALA A 453 -4.38 -25.07 -5.83
CA ALA A 453 -4.46 -23.64 -6.11
C ALA A 453 -3.39 -23.16 -7.12
N ILE A 454 -2.16 -23.71 -7.09
CA ILE A 454 -1.14 -23.44 -8.13
C ILE A 454 -1.65 -23.89 -9.50
N ARG A 455 -2.28 -25.07 -9.59
CA ARG A 455 -2.86 -25.58 -10.84
C ARG A 455 -4.02 -24.70 -11.32
N ALA A 456 -4.91 -24.30 -10.41
CA ALA A 456 -6.03 -23.40 -10.70
C ALA A 456 -5.54 -22.04 -11.21
N ALA A 457 -4.56 -21.42 -10.56
CA ALA A 457 -3.99 -20.14 -10.99
C ALA A 457 -3.50 -20.18 -12.45
N ARG A 458 -2.92 -21.31 -12.87
CA ARG A 458 -2.42 -21.50 -14.25
C ARG A 458 -3.50 -21.71 -15.32
N THR A 459 -4.77 -21.83 -14.92
CA THR A 459 -5.89 -21.79 -15.88
C THR A 459 -6.09 -20.39 -16.43
N TYR A 460 -5.75 -19.36 -15.64
CA TYR A 460 -5.68 -17.98 -16.11
C TYR A 460 -4.41 -17.75 -16.92
N LEU A 461 -4.57 -17.31 -18.17
CA LEU A 461 -3.45 -17.10 -19.09
C LEU A 461 -2.44 -16.07 -18.57
N GLY A 462 -2.93 -15.03 -17.89
CA GLY A 462 -2.07 -14.00 -17.33
C GLY A 462 -1.07 -14.55 -16.31
N ASP A 463 -1.55 -15.40 -15.41
CA ASP A 463 -0.70 -16.09 -14.44
C ASP A 463 0.18 -17.14 -15.11
N ARG A 464 -0.39 -17.99 -15.99
CA ARG A 464 0.33 -19.10 -16.62
C ARG A 464 1.62 -18.64 -17.31
N PHE A 465 1.55 -17.53 -18.03
CA PHE A 465 2.68 -16.99 -18.78
C PHE A 465 3.46 -15.94 -18.00
N GLY A 466 2.78 -15.06 -17.26
CA GLY A 466 3.41 -13.89 -16.65
C GLY A 466 3.95 -14.09 -15.24
N ARG A 467 3.37 -15.03 -14.47
CA ARG A 467 3.53 -15.02 -13.01
C ARG A 467 3.79 -16.36 -12.35
N VAL A 468 3.00 -17.41 -12.65
CA VAL A 468 3.01 -18.68 -11.92
C VAL A 468 3.81 -19.73 -12.67
N VAL A 469 4.79 -20.34 -12.02
CA VAL A 469 5.62 -21.41 -12.57
C VAL A 469 4.82 -22.70 -12.70
N ALA A 470 5.21 -23.58 -13.62
CA ALA A 470 4.59 -24.91 -13.68
C ALA A 470 4.92 -25.69 -12.40
N PRO A 471 3.94 -26.39 -11.78
CA PRO A 471 4.19 -27.20 -10.60
C PRO A 471 5.33 -28.19 -10.85
N HIS A 472 6.33 -28.17 -9.97
CA HIS A 472 7.46 -29.10 -9.96
C HIS A 472 7.92 -29.29 -8.52
N ARG A 473 8.73 -30.33 -8.32
CA ARG A 473 9.30 -30.66 -7.01
C ARG A 473 10.28 -29.56 -6.59
N LEU A 474 10.25 -29.16 -5.32
CA LEU A 474 11.25 -28.27 -4.75
C LEU A 474 12.64 -28.89 -4.90
N LEU A 475 12.74 -30.20 -4.63
CA LEU A 475 13.99 -30.97 -4.68
C LEU A 475 14.38 -31.44 -6.10
N ASP A 476 13.80 -30.88 -7.17
CA ASP A 476 14.27 -31.16 -8.53
C ASP A 476 15.64 -30.50 -8.76
N PRO A 477 16.74 -31.25 -8.96
CA PRO A 477 18.06 -30.66 -9.15
C PRO A 477 18.14 -29.71 -10.36
N LYS A 478 17.27 -29.88 -11.35
CA LYS A 478 17.21 -28.99 -12.53
C LYS A 478 16.52 -27.66 -12.25
N ALA A 479 15.88 -27.52 -11.09
CA ALA A 479 15.22 -26.29 -10.66
C ALA A 479 16.01 -25.52 -9.59
N GLY A 480 17.13 -26.09 -9.13
CA GLY A 480 17.98 -25.53 -8.08
C GLY A 480 18.81 -24.30 -8.51
N PRO A 481 19.55 -23.68 -7.57
CA PRO A 481 19.67 -24.06 -6.15
C PRO A 481 18.36 -23.91 -5.35
N LEU A 482 18.31 -24.53 -4.17
CA LEU A 482 17.27 -24.26 -3.17
C LEU A 482 17.53 -22.91 -2.50
N ILE A 483 16.45 -22.24 -2.14
CA ILE A 483 16.50 -20.91 -1.52
C ILE A 483 15.53 -20.91 -0.34
N ALA A 484 15.97 -20.34 0.78
CA ALA A 484 15.13 -20.00 1.91
C ALA A 484 15.18 -18.49 2.13
N VAL A 485 14.05 -17.91 2.53
CA VAL A 485 13.92 -16.47 2.79
C VAL A 485 13.26 -16.26 4.14
N LYS A 486 13.97 -15.59 5.07
CA LYS A 486 13.41 -15.17 6.36
C LYS A 486 12.48 -13.98 6.11
N LEU A 487 11.21 -14.13 6.48
CA LEU A 487 10.18 -13.12 6.24
C LEU A 487 9.81 -12.44 7.55
N HIS A 488 9.71 -11.12 7.51
CA HIS A 488 9.38 -10.25 8.64
C HIS A 488 8.01 -9.61 8.46
N ILE A 489 7.42 -9.17 9.57
CA ILE A 489 6.24 -8.31 9.54
C ILE A 489 6.66 -6.89 9.12
N LEU A 490 6.04 -6.40 8.06
CA LEU A 490 6.27 -5.09 7.46
C LEU A 490 5.08 -4.17 7.71
N THR A 491 5.30 -3.11 8.51
CA THR A 491 4.28 -2.09 8.72
C THR A 491 3.96 -1.39 7.40
N ARG A 492 2.68 -1.12 7.16
CA ARG A 492 2.26 -0.52 5.89
C ARG A 492 1.13 0.46 6.01
N LYS A 493 -0.06 0.02 6.45
CA LYS A 493 -1.29 0.82 6.40
C LYS A 493 -2.09 0.78 7.68
N THR A 494 -2.74 1.90 7.98
CA THR A 494 -3.96 1.93 8.81
C THR A 494 -5.19 1.88 7.92
N LEU A 495 -6.09 0.95 8.23
CA LEU A 495 -7.40 0.85 7.58
C LEU A 495 -8.45 1.69 8.31
N GLY A 496 -8.28 1.90 9.62
CA GLY A 496 -9.06 2.88 10.39
C GLY A 496 -8.62 4.34 10.16
N GLY A 497 -9.42 5.29 10.66
CA GLY A 497 -9.05 6.70 10.59
C GLY A 497 -10.17 7.67 10.99
N ILE A 498 -10.01 8.91 10.53
CA ILE A 498 -11.01 9.98 10.70
C ILE A 498 -12.30 9.58 9.96
N GLU A 499 -13.44 9.62 10.65
CA GLU A 499 -14.74 9.32 10.06
C GLU A 499 -15.21 10.49 9.17
N THR A 500 -15.68 10.17 7.97
CA THR A 500 -16.19 11.14 6.99
C THR A 500 -17.47 10.63 6.33
N ASP A 501 -18.36 11.54 5.97
CA ASP A 501 -19.43 11.21 5.03
C ASP A 501 -18.93 11.07 3.59
N LEU A 502 -19.82 10.83 2.62
CA LEU A 502 -19.47 10.63 1.21
C LEU A 502 -18.97 11.89 0.50
N GLU A 503 -19.21 13.07 1.05
CA GLU A 503 -18.64 14.34 0.58
C GLU A 503 -17.24 14.60 1.17
N GLY A 504 -16.75 13.71 2.03
CA GLY A 504 -15.45 13.83 2.68
C GLY A 504 -15.43 14.79 3.86
N ARG A 505 -16.60 15.27 4.33
CA ARG A 505 -16.70 16.13 5.53
C ARG A 505 -16.40 15.29 6.75
N VAL A 506 -15.54 15.80 7.62
CA VAL A 506 -15.20 15.11 8.88
C VAL A 506 -16.38 15.17 9.83
N LEU A 507 -16.67 14.06 10.51
CA LEU A 507 -17.79 13.97 11.44
C LEU A 507 -17.33 14.11 12.90
N LYS A 508 -18.21 14.68 13.73
CA LYS A 508 -18.09 14.70 15.19
C LYS A 508 -18.64 13.42 15.81
N SER A 509 -18.49 13.27 17.12
CA SER A 509 -19.05 12.14 17.90
C SER A 509 -20.57 11.99 17.80
N ASP A 510 -21.28 13.09 17.54
CA ASP A 510 -22.74 13.14 17.38
C ASP A 510 -23.20 12.80 15.94
N GLY A 511 -22.26 12.51 15.02
CA GLY A 511 -22.53 12.21 13.62
C GLY A 511 -22.75 13.43 12.72
N THR A 512 -22.73 14.64 13.26
CA THR A 512 -22.84 15.87 12.47
C THR A 512 -21.47 16.32 11.93
N PRO A 513 -21.42 17.00 10.77
CA PRO A 513 -20.17 17.51 10.23
C PRO A 513 -19.46 18.50 11.17
N LEU A 514 -18.13 18.40 11.24
CA LEU A 514 -17.25 19.43 11.80
C LEU A 514 -16.98 20.45 10.70
N THR A 515 -17.71 21.57 10.74
CA THR A 515 -17.71 22.60 9.70
C THR A 515 -16.29 23.03 9.31
N GLY A 516 -16.03 23.11 8.00
CA GLY A 516 -14.75 23.54 7.45
C GLY A 516 -13.65 22.47 7.44
N LEU A 517 -13.87 21.27 7.99
CA LEU A 517 -12.88 20.19 8.01
C LEU A 517 -13.28 19.00 7.11
N TYR A 518 -12.35 18.61 6.25
CA TYR A 518 -12.46 17.43 5.39
C TYR A 518 -11.25 16.52 5.57
N ALA A 519 -11.41 15.24 5.25
CA ALA A 519 -10.29 14.30 5.26
C ALA A 519 -10.39 13.33 4.08
N ALA A 520 -9.23 12.94 3.55
CA ALA A 520 -9.15 11.99 2.46
C ALA A 520 -7.83 11.22 2.49
N GLY A 521 -7.82 10.04 1.87
CA GLY A 521 -6.65 9.18 1.91
C GLY A 521 -6.57 8.39 3.23
N GLU A 522 -5.36 7.96 3.58
CA GLU A 522 -5.15 6.95 4.62
C GLU A 522 -5.52 7.46 6.01
N VAL A 523 -5.38 8.77 6.21
CA VAL A 523 -5.78 9.46 7.44
C VAL A 523 -7.28 9.30 7.73
N ALA A 524 -8.09 9.08 6.69
CA ALA A 524 -9.53 8.83 6.76
C ALA A 524 -9.87 7.33 6.59
N GLY A 525 -8.94 6.41 6.83
CA GLY A 525 -9.13 4.97 6.56
C GLY A 525 -9.39 4.65 5.08
N PHE A 526 -8.93 5.54 4.19
CA PHE A 526 -9.28 5.62 2.76
C PHE A 526 -10.77 5.84 2.42
N GLY A 527 -11.54 6.39 3.37
CA GLY A 527 -12.86 7.02 3.20
C GLY A 527 -13.87 6.58 4.26
N GLY A 528 -14.34 7.49 5.11
CA GLY A 528 -15.29 7.16 6.18
C GLY A 528 -14.69 6.44 7.39
N GLY A 529 -13.36 6.44 7.52
CA GLY A 529 -12.64 5.88 8.66
C GLY A 529 -12.49 4.36 8.64
N GLY A 530 -12.74 3.70 7.50
CA GLY A 530 -12.69 2.24 7.49
C GLY A 530 -13.13 1.53 6.22
N VAL A 531 -13.07 2.13 5.02
CA VAL A 531 -13.70 1.59 3.78
C VAL A 531 -13.38 0.12 3.46
N HIS A 532 -12.26 -0.39 3.96
CA HIS A 532 -11.83 -1.77 3.75
C HIS A 532 -12.29 -2.73 4.85
N GLY A 533 -12.95 -2.28 5.91
CA GLY A 533 -13.21 -3.11 7.08
C GLY A 533 -11.90 -3.69 7.63
N TYR A 534 -11.87 -4.99 7.90
CA TYR A 534 -10.69 -5.66 8.45
C TYR A 534 -9.59 -5.99 7.43
N ARG A 535 -9.95 -6.26 6.17
CA ARG A 535 -9.01 -6.71 5.13
C ARG A 535 -9.19 -5.88 3.85
N ALA A 536 -8.12 -5.63 3.13
CA ALA A 536 -8.20 -4.92 1.85
C ALA A 536 -8.11 -5.87 0.66
N LEU A 537 -8.80 -5.53 -0.43
CA LEU A 537 -8.57 -6.14 -1.74
C LEU A 537 -7.40 -5.45 -2.44
N GLU A 538 -6.74 -6.15 -3.38
CA GLU A 538 -5.59 -5.56 -4.07
C GLU A 538 -5.98 -4.39 -5.00
N GLY A 539 -5.10 -3.38 -5.06
CA GLY A 539 -5.30 -2.21 -5.92
C GLY A 539 -6.31 -1.19 -5.40
N THR A 540 -6.87 -1.40 -4.20
CA THR A 540 -7.84 -0.48 -3.61
C THR A 540 -7.21 0.69 -2.89
N PHE A 541 -5.99 0.58 -2.35
CA PHE A 541 -5.38 1.67 -1.57
C PHE A 541 -5.15 2.96 -2.39
N LEU A 542 -4.47 2.87 -3.54
CA LEU A 542 -4.26 4.03 -4.41
C LEU A 542 -5.58 4.54 -5.00
N GLY A 543 -6.47 3.61 -5.36
CA GLY A 543 -7.80 3.97 -5.82
C GLY A 543 -8.60 4.71 -4.75
N GLY A 544 -8.55 4.28 -3.50
CA GLY A 544 -9.20 4.91 -2.35
C GLY A 544 -8.62 6.29 -2.07
N CYS A 545 -7.30 6.47 -2.24
CA CYS A 545 -6.68 7.80 -2.20
C CYS A 545 -7.28 8.75 -3.24
N ILE A 546 -7.45 8.26 -4.48
CA ILE A 546 -8.02 9.02 -5.60
C ILE A 546 -9.49 9.32 -5.35
N PHE A 547 -10.28 8.31 -4.97
CA PHE A 547 -11.72 8.43 -4.81
C PHE A 547 -12.08 9.37 -3.65
N SER A 548 -11.51 9.14 -2.47
CA SER A 548 -11.74 10.02 -1.32
C SER A 548 -11.17 11.42 -1.53
N GLY A 549 -10.01 11.57 -2.18
CA GLY A 549 -9.45 12.88 -2.52
C GLY A 549 -10.36 13.66 -3.47
N ARG A 550 -10.93 12.99 -4.47
CA ARG A 550 -11.89 13.57 -5.40
C ARG A 550 -13.17 14.00 -4.69
N ALA A 551 -13.72 13.14 -3.83
CA ALA A 551 -14.92 13.43 -3.05
C ALA A 551 -14.72 14.64 -2.13
N ALA A 552 -13.66 14.63 -1.31
CA ALA A 552 -13.36 15.74 -0.39
C ALA A 552 -13.10 17.06 -1.11
N GLY A 553 -12.38 17.04 -2.24
CA GLY A 553 -12.16 18.25 -3.04
C GLY A 553 -13.47 18.82 -3.64
N ARG A 554 -14.42 17.96 -3.98
CA ARG A 554 -15.75 18.38 -4.48
C ARG A 554 -16.66 18.88 -3.36
N GLY A 555 -16.71 18.17 -2.23
CA GLY A 555 -17.47 18.58 -1.05
C GLY A 555 -17.00 19.93 -0.54
N ALA A 556 -15.69 20.12 -0.39
CA ALA A 556 -15.11 21.40 0.00
C ALA A 556 -15.44 22.51 -1.01
N ALA A 557 -15.37 22.25 -2.32
CA ALA A 557 -15.74 23.26 -3.31
C ALA A 557 -17.22 23.66 -3.22
N GLN A 558 -18.11 22.70 -2.96
CA GLN A 558 -19.55 22.95 -2.82
C GLN A 558 -19.89 23.78 -1.58
N ASP A 559 -19.15 23.60 -0.48
CA ASP A 559 -19.39 24.37 0.74
C ASP A 559 -18.74 25.78 0.70
N ILE A 560 -17.79 26.01 -0.24
CA ILE A 560 -17.15 27.32 -0.45
C ILE A 560 -17.94 28.22 -1.41
N ILE A 561 -18.51 27.65 -2.48
CA ILE A 561 -19.18 28.36 -3.59
C ILE A 561 -20.68 28.45 -3.31
#